data_AF-A0AAW9YA59-F1
#
_entry.id   AF-A0AAW9YA59-F1
#
_cell.length_a   1.000
_cell.length_b   1.000
_cell.length_c   1.000
_cell.angle_alpha   90.00
_cell.angle_beta   90.00
_cell.angle_gamma   90.00
#
_symmetry.space_group_name_H-M   'P 1'
#
loop_
_entity.id
_entity.type
_entity.pdbx_description
1 polymer ?
#
loop_
_entity_poly.entity_id
_entity_poly.type
_entity_poly.pdbx_seq_one_letter_code
_entity_poly.pdbx_strand_id
1 'polypeptide(L)'
;MEVTHFVRAQHGEFGYALSKPNTDHEITLTRYPIIGYCVHVSDTENEEVMLFTSPVCSVGGNCEPMFVQRYDGTFTDANGERQFYSLVEVMAHYGYEPNDVDVLPPTNPKELSLYVWRPRRNPAE
;
A
#
# COMPACT_ATOMS: atom_id res chain seq x y z
N MET A 1 -21.60 -17.10 10.90
CA MET A 1 -20.39 -17.42 11.70
C MET A 1 -19.40 -16.29 11.48
N GLU A 2 -18.65 -15.88 12.51
CA GLU A 2 -17.62 -14.85 12.39
C GLU A 2 -16.30 -15.39 12.93
N VAL A 3 -15.28 -15.43 12.08
CA VAL A 3 -13.95 -15.92 12.47
C VAL A 3 -12.89 -14.93 12.02
N THR A 4 -11.96 -14.63 12.93
CA THR A 4 -10.76 -13.86 12.62
C THR A 4 -9.55 -14.78 12.64
N HIS A 5 -8.81 -14.83 11.54
CA HIS A 5 -7.55 -15.54 11.41
C HIS A 5 -6.39 -14.57 11.26
N PHE A 6 -5.24 -14.90 11.86
CA PHE A 6 -4.01 -14.16 11.61
C PHE A 6 -3.08 -14.97 10.72
N VAL A 7 -2.67 -14.38 9.59
CA VAL A 7 -1.71 -14.96 8.65
C VAL A 7 -0.43 -14.16 8.72
N ARG A 8 0.70 -14.83 8.96
CA ARG A 8 2.01 -14.14 8.98
C ARG A 8 2.35 -13.59 7.61
N ALA A 9 2.92 -12.40 7.59
CA ALA A 9 3.42 -11.79 6.36
C ALA A 9 4.64 -12.55 5.86
N GLN A 10 4.82 -12.52 4.54
CA GLN A 10 6.04 -13.02 3.91
C GLN A 10 7.17 -12.00 3.99
N HIS A 11 8.40 -12.48 3.84
CA HIS A 11 9.55 -11.58 3.80
C HIS A 11 9.44 -10.64 2.59
N GLY A 12 9.75 -9.36 2.80
CA GLY A 12 9.70 -8.35 1.74
C GLY A 12 8.35 -7.65 1.59
N GLU A 13 7.36 -7.97 2.42
CA GLU A 13 6.08 -7.25 2.44
C GLU A 13 6.15 -5.97 3.28
N PHE A 14 5.67 -4.87 2.70
CA PHE A 14 5.70 -3.54 3.31
C PHE A 14 4.42 -2.77 3.03
N GLY A 15 3.91 -2.07 4.04
CA GLY A 15 2.82 -1.12 3.91
C GLY A 15 3.37 0.27 3.66
N TYR A 16 2.68 1.06 2.84
CA TYR A 16 3.09 2.42 2.52
C TYR A 16 1.96 3.42 2.77
N ALA A 17 2.32 4.59 3.30
CA ALA A 17 1.43 5.73 3.42
C ALA A 17 2.06 6.96 2.75
N LEU A 18 1.22 7.81 2.16
CA LEU A 18 1.66 9.07 1.59
C LEU A 18 1.91 10.08 2.72
N SER A 19 3.06 10.76 2.68
CA SER A 19 3.32 11.87 3.62
C SER A 19 2.37 13.03 3.34
N LYS A 20 2.23 13.94 4.31
CA LYS A 20 1.58 15.22 4.05
C LYS A 20 2.34 15.96 2.93
N PRO A 21 1.64 16.56 1.94
CA PRO A 21 2.30 17.37 0.91
C PRO A 21 3.07 18.55 1.49
N ASN A 22 4.22 18.86 0.90
CA ASN A 22 5.00 20.07 1.19
C ASN A 22 4.38 21.31 0.50
N THR A 23 5.07 22.45 0.54
CA THR A 23 4.62 23.71 -0.09
C THR A 23 4.48 23.62 -1.61
N ASP A 24 5.23 22.72 -2.24
CA ASP A 24 5.20 22.47 -3.69
C ASP A 24 4.26 21.32 -4.06
N HIS A 25 3.43 20.89 -3.10
CA HIS A 25 2.51 19.74 -3.20
C HIS A 25 3.20 18.39 -3.44
N GLU A 26 4.51 18.31 -3.23
CA GLU A 26 5.27 17.07 -3.34
C GLU A 26 5.11 16.23 -2.07
N ILE A 27 5.22 14.91 -2.23
CA ILE A 27 5.11 13.92 -1.15
C ILE A 27 6.24 12.90 -1.21
N THR A 28 6.44 12.23 -0.08
CA THR A 28 7.31 11.08 0.08
C THR A 28 6.48 9.91 0.62
N LEU A 29 7.08 8.72 0.66
CA LEU A 29 6.44 7.53 1.20
C LEU A 29 6.94 7.23 2.61
N THR A 30 6.01 7.00 3.53
CA THR A 30 6.32 6.35 4.81
C THR A 30 6.14 4.86 4.65
N ARG A 31 7.11 4.07 5.12
CA ARG A 31 7.12 2.61 5.02
C ARG A 31 6.96 1.97 6.38
N TYR A 32 6.11 0.95 6.44
CA TYR A 32 5.86 0.13 7.61
C TYR A 32 6.18 -1.34 7.31
N PRO A 33 6.93 -2.04 8.17
CA PRO A 33 7.06 -3.49 8.05
C PRO A 33 5.70 -4.14 8.31
N ILE A 34 5.26 -5.06 7.45
CA ILE A 34 4.05 -5.85 7.71
C ILE A 34 4.46 -7.10 8.48
N ILE A 35 3.79 -7.36 9.61
CA ILE A 35 4.01 -8.56 10.43
C ILE A 35 3.00 -9.67 10.09
N GLY A 36 1.85 -9.30 9.55
CA GLY A 36 0.84 -10.23 9.04
C GLY A 36 -0.46 -9.54 8.64
N TYR A 37 -1.48 -10.36 8.43
CA TYR A 37 -2.80 -9.95 7.99
C TYR A 37 -3.85 -10.57 8.89
N CYS A 38 -4.80 -9.74 9.34
CA CYS A 38 -6.04 -10.22 9.94
C CYS A 38 -7.03 -10.51 8.82
N VAL A 39 -7.54 -11.74 8.76
CA VAL A 39 -8.56 -12.17 7.81
C VAL A 39 -9.86 -12.35 8.57
N HIS A 40 -10.83 -11.50 8.30
CA HIS A 40 -12.18 -11.58 8.85
C HIS A 40 -13.08 -12.30 7.85
N VAL A 41 -13.70 -13.39 8.30
CA VAL A 41 -14.64 -14.17 7.51
C VAL A 41 -16.01 -14.06 8.16
N SER A 42 -17.01 -13.64 7.38
CA SER A 42 -18.39 -13.49 7.84
C SER A 42 -19.37 -14.03 6.80
N ASP A 43 -20.38 -14.78 7.26
CA ASP A 43 -21.51 -15.16 6.43
C ASP A 43 -22.52 -13.99 6.35
N THR A 44 -23.03 -13.70 5.15
CA THR A 44 -24.14 -12.77 4.96
C THR A 44 -25.48 -13.48 5.11
N GLU A 45 -26.57 -12.70 5.23
CA GLU A 45 -27.94 -13.23 5.28
C GLU A 45 -28.34 -14.01 4.00
N ASN A 46 -27.59 -13.84 2.91
CA ASN A 46 -27.81 -14.50 1.62
C ASN A 46 -26.93 -15.75 1.40
N GLU A 47 -26.29 -16.29 2.45
CA GLU A 47 -25.33 -17.40 2.38
C GLU A 47 -24.05 -17.09 1.57
N GLU A 48 -23.75 -15.81 1.33
CA GLU A 48 -22.48 -15.40 0.73
C GLU A 48 -21.40 -15.26 1.82
N VAL A 49 -20.18 -15.71 1.52
CA VAL A 49 -19.04 -15.58 2.43
C VAL A 49 -18.25 -14.33 2.06
N MET A 50 -18.20 -13.37 2.98
CA MET A 50 -17.36 -12.17 2.85
C MET A 50 -16.01 -12.39 3.51
N LEU A 51 -14.96 -11.98 2.80
CA LEU A 51 -13.57 -12.06 3.23
C LEU A 51 -12.98 -10.66 3.25
N PHE A 52 -12.55 -10.20 4.42
CA PHE A 52 -11.84 -8.92 4.58
C PHE A 52 -10.44 -9.17 5.08
N THR A 53 -9.44 -8.60 4.42
CA THR A 53 -8.04 -8.74 4.81
C THR A 53 -7.45 -7.39 5.20
N SER A 54 -6.98 -7.26 6.44
CA SER A 54 -6.38 -6.03 6.96
C SER A 54 -4.91 -6.24 7.28
N PRO A 55 -3.99 -5.43 6.73
CA PRO A 55 -2.58 -5.51 7.06
C PRO A 55 -2.30 -5.07 8.50
N VAL A 56 -1.37 -5.75 9.16
CA VAL A 56 -0.92 -5.46 10.52
C VAL A 56 0.56 -5.13 10.48
N CYS A 57 0.96 -3.93 10.92
CA CYS A 57 2.37 -3.50 10.91
C CYS A 57 3.05 -3.51 12.28
N SER A 58 2.30 -3.60 13.37
CA SER A 58 2.88 -3.65 14.71
C SER A 58 1.98 -4.38 15.70
N VAL A 59 2.58 -4.92 16.76
CA VAL A 59 1.82 -5.52 17.86
C VAL A 59 1.24 -4.39 18.72
N GLY A 60 -0.08 -4.27 18.77
CA GLY A 60 -0.77 -3.26 19.57
C GLY A 60 -0.87 -1.86 18.95
N GLY A 61 -0.48 -1.70 17.68
CA GLY A 61 -0.61 -0.45 16.94
C GLY A 61 -1.17 -0.69 15.54
N ASN A 62 -2.19 0.10 15.17
CA ASN A 62 -2.75 0.08 13.84
C ASN A 62 -1.89 0.95 12.91
N CYS A 63 -1.44 0.36 11.81
CA CYS A 63 -1.06 1.12 10.63
C CYS A 63 -2.23 1.02 9.66
N GLU A 64 -2.58 2.11 9.01
CA GLU A 64 -3.52 2.10 7.89
C GLU A 64 -2.71 2.44 6.64
N PRO A 65 -1.94 1.48 6.08
CA PRO A 65 -1.23 1.72 4.84
C PRO A 65 -2.26 2.00 3.75
N MET A 66 -1.93 2.89 2.83
CA MET A 66 -2.76 3.14 1.65
C MET A 66 -2.61 2.01 0.63
N PHE A 67 -1.41 1.46 0.51
CA PHE A 67 -1.11 0.33 -0.37
C PHE A 67 -0.01 -0.55 0.23
N VAL A 68 0.10 -1.76 -0.28
CA VAL A 68 0.98 -2.82 0.22
C VAL A 68 1.84 -3.35 -0.92
N GLN A 69 3.16 -3.43 -0.70
CA GLN A 69 4.05 -4.24 -1.52
C GLN A 69 3.98 -5.70 -1.08
N ARG A 70 3.75 -6.59 -2.04
CA ARG A 70 3.73 -8.04 -1.85
C ARG A 70 5.13 -8.63 -2.01
N TYR A 71 5.30 -9.85 -1.51
CA TYR A 71 6.57 -10.58 -1.52
C TYR A 71 7.12 -10.84 -2.94
N ASP A 72 6.24 -10.87 -3.94
CA ASP A 72 6.58 -11.04 -5.35
C ASP A 72 6.99 -9.72 -6.03
N GLY A 73 7.00 -8.62 -5.30
CA GLY A 73 7.34 -7.29 -5.79
C GLY A 73 6.19 -6.53 -6.44
N THR A 74 4.99 -7.13 -6.54
CA THR A 74 3.77 -6.41 -6.96
C THR A 74 3.21 -5.57 -5.82
N PHE A 75 2.23 -4.71 -6.14
CA PHE A 75 1.58 -3.86 -5.16
C PHE A 75 0.07 -4.08 -5.19
N THR A 76 -0.58 -3.91 -4.04
CA THR A 76 -2.04 -3.86 -3.95
C THR A 76 -2.47 -2.63 -3.19
N ASP A 77 -3.71 -2.17 -3.37
CA ASP A 77 -4.30 -1.27 -2.39
C ASP A 77 -4.39 -1.93 -1.00
N ALA A 78 -4.72 -1.15 0.02
CA ALA A 78 -4.82 -1.60 1.41
C ALA A 78 -5.80 -2.77 1.61
N ASN A 79 -6.84 -2.84 0.78
CA ASN A 79 -7.93 -3.81 0.88
C ASN A 79 -7.69 -5.06 0.02
N GLY A 80 -6.68 -5.02 -0.86
CA GLY A 80 -6.37 -6.09 -1.80
C GLY A 80 -7.28 -6.13 -3.03
N GLU A 81 -8.08 -5.10 -3.29
CA GLU A 81 -9.06 -5.09 -4.38
C GLU A 81 -8.40 -4.84 -5.73
N ARG A 82 -7.37 -3.99 -5.76
CA ARG A 82 -6.62 -3.65 -6.97
C ARG A 82 -5.16 -4.04 -6.87
N GLN A 83 -4.67 -4.69 -7.92
CA GLN A 83 -3.26 -5.04 -8.10
C GLN A 83 -2.58 -4.09 -9.10
N PHE A 84 -1.32 -3.78 -8.83
CA PHE A 84 -0.43 -2.96 -9.65
C PHE A 84 0.92 -3.65 -9.80
N TYR A 85 1.58 -3.45 -10.94
CA TYR A 85 2.83 -4.13 -11.28
C TYR A 85 4.07 -3.26 -11.06
N SER A 86 3.89 -1.98 -10.73
CA SER A 86 4.99 -1.09 -10.36
C SER A 86 4.56 -0.01 -9.37
N LEU A 87 5.54 0.52 -8.63
CA LEU A 87 5.29 1.65 -7.72
C LEU A 87 4.80 2.88 -8.50
N VAL A 88 5.28 3.10 -9.72
CA VAL A 88 4.83 4.23 -10.56
C VAL A 88 3.35 4.11 -10.89
N GLU A 89 2.84 2.90 -11.18
CA GLU A 89 1.40 2.68 -11.40
C GLU A 89 0.56 2.98 -10.17
N VAL A 90 1.02 2.53 -8.99
CA VAL A 90 0.34 2.81 -7.72
C VAL A 90 0.29 4.32 -7.47
N MET A 91 1.42 5.01 -7.63
CA MET A 91 1.48 6.44 -7.39
C MET A 91 0.63 7.23 -8.38
N ALA A 92 0.60 6.80 -9.64
CA ALA A 92 -0.29 7.36 -10.65
C ALA A 92 -1.78 7.18 -10.30
N HIS A 93 -2.15 6.05 -9.68
CA HIS A 93 -3.49 5.82 -9.15
C HIS A 93 -3.85 6.81 -8.04
N TYR A 94 -2.89 7.18 -7.19
CA TYR A 94 -3.05 8.23 -6.17
C TYR A 94 -2.85 9.67 -6.68
N GLY A 95 -2.67 9.87 -7.99
CA GLY A 95 -2.55 11.20 -8.58
C GLY A 95 -1.15 11.81 -8.53
N TYR A 96 -0.12 10.99 -8.32
CA TYR A 96 1.28 11.41 -8.27
C TYR A 96 2.12 10.82 -9.40
N GLU A 97 3.21 11.48 -9.74
CA GLU A 97 4.22 11.03 -10.70
C GLU A 97 5.64 11.25 -10.15
N PRO A 98 6.65 10.53 -10.68
CA PRO A 98 8.05 10.84 -10.45
C PRO A 98 8.36 12.33 -10.57
N ASN A 99 9.11 12.90 -9.61
CA ASN A 99 9.54 14.29 -9.75
C ASN A 99 10.49 14.48 -10.93
N ASP A 100 11.36 13.51 -11.15
CA ASP A 100 12.21 13.41 -12.33
C ASP A 100 11.79 12.19 -13.16
N VAL A 101 11.43 12.44 -14.42
CA VAL A 101 10.99 11.39 -15.37
C VAL A 101 12.13 10.48 -15.81
N ASP A 102 13.38 10.94 -15.70
CA ASP A 102 14.56 10.16 -16.07
C ASP A 102 15.12 9.35 -14.89
N VAL A 103 14.60 9.55 -13.67
CA VAL A 103 15.04 8.85 -12.46
C VAL A 103 13.95 7.92 -11.96
N LEU A 104 14.12 6.62 -12.21
CA LEU A 104 13.24 5.60 -11.65
C LEU A 104 13.30 5.57 -10.11
N PRO A 105 12.19 5.25 -9.43
CA PRO A 105 12.21 5.03 -8.00
C PRO A 105 13.20 3.91 -7.63
N PRO A 106 13.94 4.05 -6.51
CA PRO A 106 14.89 3.03 -6.09
C PRO A 106 14.18 1.71 -5.79
N THR A 107 14.82 0.60 -6.13
CA THR A 107 14.29 -0.75 -5.84
C THR A 107 14.44 -1.13 -4.37
N ASN A 108 15.34 -0.46 -3.64
CA ASN A 108 15.52 -0.64 -2.21
C ASN A 108 14.36 0.02 -1.44
N PRO A 109 13.51 -0.75 -0.72
CA PRO A 109 12.37 -0.19 0.01
C PRO A 109 12.75 0.86 1.06
N LYS A 110 13.99 0.82 1.60
CA LYS A 110 14.46 1.81 2.56
C LYS A 110 14.72 3.18 1.93
N GLU A 111 15.02 3.23 0.65
CA GLU A 111 15.35 4.47 -0.07
C GLU A 111 14.09 5.14 -0.64
N LEU A 112 12.97 4.40 -0.74
CA LEU A 112 11.68 4.93 -1.20
C LEU A 112 11.16 6.09 -0.35
N SER A 113 11.53 6.18 0.94
CA SER A 113 11.12 7.30 1.79
C SER A 113 11.82 8.61 1.47
N LEU A 114 12.90 8.58 0.69
CA LEU A 114 13.62 9.76 0.23
C LEU A 114 13.23 10.16 -1.19
N TYR A 115 12.53 9.27 -1.91
CA TYR A 115 12.10 9.53 -3.27
C TYR A 115 10.89 10.46 -3.28
N VAL A 116 11.03 11.57 -4.01
CA VAL A 116 10.02 12.63 -4.07
C VAL A 116 9.08 12.38 -5.24
N TRP A 117 7.78 12.44 -4.93
CA TRP A 117 6.70 12.36 -5.88
C TRP A 117 6.01 13.71 -5.97
N ARG A 118 5.67 14.14 -7.18
CA ARG A 118 4.94 15.38 -7.41
C ARG A 118 3.51 15.09 -7.89
N PRO A 119 2.57 16.03 -7.77
CA PRO A 119 1.24 15.87 -8.37
C PRO A 119 1.35 15.68 -9.89
N ARG A 120 0.45 14.87 -10.45
CA ARG A 120 0.38 14.70 -11.91
C ARG A 120 0.10 16.04 -12.59
N ARG A 121 0.91 16.38 -13.59
CA ARG A 121 0.72 17.60 -14.39
C ARG A 121 -0.56 17.54 -15.23
N ASN A 122 -0.92 16.34 -15.67
CA ASN A 122 -2.17 16.02 -16.34
C ASN A 122 -2.88 14.93 -15.52
N PRO A 123 -3.79 15.29 -14.59
CA PRO A 123 -4.65 14.29 -13.97
C PRO A 123 -5.46 13.61 -15.09
N ALA A 124 -5.47 12.28 -15.10
CA ALA A 124 -6.40 11.57 -15.96
C ALA A 124 -7.82 11.85 -15.43
N GLU A 125 -8.73 12.28 -16.32
CA GLU A 125 -10.17 12.42 -16.03
C GLU A 125 -10.77 11.10 -15.54
#